data_AF-A0A0K8T0I9-F1
#
_entry.id   AF-A0A0K8T0I9-F1
#
_cell.length_a   1.000
_cell.length_b   1.000
_cell.length_c   1.000
_cell.angle_alpha   90.00
_cell.angle_beta   90.00
_cell.angle_gamma   90.00
#
_symmetry.space_group_name_H-M   'P 1'
#
loop_
_entity.id
_entity.type
_entity.pdbx_description
1 polymer ?
#
loop_
_entity_poly.entity_id
_entity_poly.type
_entity_poly.pdbx_seq_one_letter_code
_entity_poly.pdbx_strand_id
1 'polypeptide(L)'
;MLSRIALRSAASQSTALIAARGSASAASGVRDEQNFPRPVRGEPGKVRLGFLPEEWFTFFHSKTGVTGPYTFGVGLATYLCSKEIYVMEHEYYTGLSLLVMVVVAAKKFGPSLAAWLDKEVETIENDWNQGRTDTIKSLEEAVENEKTAQWRAQGQELLIQAKKENVLLQLEAAYRERLMNTYNEVKRRLDYQLEKSNVERRLAQKQMVDWIVTNVTKAITPDQEKQTLDRCIADLAALAARK
;
A
#
# COMPACT_ATOMS: atom_id res chain seq x y z
N MET A 1 -35.05 31.24 -14.01
CA MET A 1 -34.15 30.06 -14.04
C MET A 1 -33.67 29.74 -15.47
N LEU A 2 -33.07 30.71 -16.18
CA LEU A 2 -32.68 30.51 -17.60
C LEU A 2 -31.19 30.80 -17.89
N SER A 3 -30.38 31.11 -16.87
CA SER A 3 -28.97 31.48 -17.07
C SER A 3 -27.98 30.31 -17.02
N ARG A 4 -28.40 29.11 -16.61
CA ARG A 4 -27.49 27.95 -16.46
C ARG A 4 -27.39 27.05 -17.69
N ILE A 5 -28.33 27.16 -18.62
CA ILE A 5 -28.38 26.30 -19.82
C ILE A 5 -27.51 26.89 -20.95
N ALA A 6 -27.46 28.22 -21.09
CA ALA A 6 -26.66 28.90 -22.12
C ALA A 6 -25.15 28.74 -21.92
N LEU A 7 -24.67 28.66 -20.69
CA LEU A 7 -23.24 28.46 -20.40
C LEU A 7 -22.73 27.04 -20.72
N ARG A 8 -23.63 26.05 -20.83
CA ARG A 8 -23.26 24.68 -21.22
C ARG A 8 -23.12 24.50 -22.74
N SER A 9 -23.86 25.27 -23.55
CA SER A 9 -23.75 25.14 -25.02
C SER A 9 -22.50 25.83 -25.59
N ALA A 10 -22.03 26.91 -24.93
CA ALA A 10 -20.84 27.64 -25.36
C ALA A 10 -19.51 26.88 -25.15
N ALA A 11 -19.48 25.87 -24.27
CA ALA A 11 -18.30 25.03 -24.07
C ALA A 11 -18.14 23.92 -25.13
N SER A 12 -19.13 23.76 -26.03
CA SER A 12 -19.16 22.67 -27.03
C SER A 12 -18.67 23.05 -28.43
N GLN A 13 -18.32 24.32 -28.67
CA GLN A 13 -17.93 24.79 -30.00
C GLN A 13 -16.74 25.73 -29.94
N SER A 14 -15.55 25.17 -30.22
CA SER A 14 -14.45 25.79 -30.97
C SER A 14 -13.10 25.32 -30.42
N THR A 15 -12.58 24.24 -31.00
CA THR A 15 -11.14 24.09 -31.19
C THR A 15 -10.92 23.55 -32.59
N ALA A 16 -10.10 24.28 -33.34
CA ALA A 16 -9.74 24.01 -34.72
C ALA A 16 -9.36 22.55 -34.95
N LEU A 17 -9.91 21.97 -36.02
CA LEU A 17 -9.53 20.67 -36.56
C LEU A 17 -8.07 20.70 -37.03
N ILE A 18 -7.15 20.41 -36.12
CA ILE A 18 -5.86 19.82 -36.49
C ILE A 18 -6.16 18.33 -36.68
N ALA A 19 -6.25 17.91 -37.93
CA ALA A 19 -6.39 16.51 -38.30
C ALA A 19 -5.08 15.75 -38.03
N ALA A 20 -4.74 15.57 -36.76
CA ALA A 20 -3.86 14.48 -36.35
C ALA A 20 -4.70 13.21 -36.40
N ARG A 21 -4.60 12.46 -37.50
CA ARG A 21 -5.11 11.09 -37.59
C ARG A 21 -4.31 10.20 -36.63
N GLY A 22 -4.58 10.32 -35.35
CA GLY A 22 -4.32 9.25 -34.39
C GLY A 22 -5.44 8.22 -34.57
N SER A 23 -5.08 7.00 -34.96
CA SER A 23 -5.97 5.84 -34.86
C SER A 23 -6.23 5.55 -33.37
N ALA A 24 -7.05 6.37 -32.73
CA ALA A 24 -7.57 6.16 -31.40
C ALA A 24 -9.07 6.05 -31.54
N SER A 25 -9.54 4.82 -31.72
CA SER A 25 -10.94 4.46 -31.65
C SER A 25 -11.47 4.93 -30.29
N ALA A 26 -12.51 5.76 -30.32
CA ALA A 26 -13.21 6.24 -29.15
C ALA A 26 -13.97 5.08 -28.48
N ALA A 27 -13.28 4.33 -27.63
CA ALA A 27 -13.87 3.44 -26.63
C ALA A 27 -12.83 3.25 -25.52
N SER A 28 -13.27 3.44 -24.28
CA SER A 28 -12.57 3.11 -23.05
C SER A 28 -11.62 1.91 -23.17
N GLY A 29 -10.33 2.11 -22.91
CA GLY A 29 -9.39 1.00 -22.79
C GLY A 29 -7.96 1.45 -23.05
N VAL A 30 -7.11 1.24 -22.06
CA VAL A 30 -5.66 1.24 -22.23
C VAL A 30 -5.33 0.45 -23.50
N ARG A 31 -4.53 1.03 -24.41
CA ARG A 31 -4.11 0.35 -25.63
C ARG A 31 -3.46 -0.99 -25.26
N ASP A 32 -3.93 -2.07 -25.86
CA ASP A 32 -3.37 -3.40 -25.67
C ASP A 32 -2.01 -3.49 -26.39
N GLU A 33 -0.95 -3.20 -25.65
CA GLU A 33 0.43 -3.28 -26.14
C GLU A 33 0.90 -4.75 -26.33
N GLN A 34 0.16 -5.75 -25.83
CA GLN A 34 0.50 -7.18 -26.00
C GLN A 34 -0.03 -7.73 -27.33
N ASN A 35 -1.32 -7.58 -27.64
CA ASN A 35 -1.85 -8.05 -28.92
C ASN A 35 -1.62 -7.08 -30.08
N PHE A 36 -1.46 -5.78 -29.81
CA PHE A 36 -1.30 -4.75 -30.85
C PHE A 36 -0.12 -3.83 -30.54
N PRO A 37 1.12 -4.35 -30.59
CA PRO A 37 2.30 -3.54 -30.38
C PRO A 37 2.36 -2.41 -31.40
N ARG A 38 2.94 -1.28 -31.00
CA ARG A 38 3.19 -0.17 -31.92
C ARG A 38 4.07 -0.67 -33.07
N PRO A 39 3.74 -0.35 -34.34
CA PRO A 39 4.61 -0.69 -35.46
C PRO A 39 5.99 -0.05 -35.22
N VAL A 40 7.00 -0.90 -35.09
CA VAL A 40 8.40 -0.51 -34.94
C VAL A 40 8.97 -0.27 -36.34
N ARG A 41 9.93 0.65 -36.45
CA ARG A 41 10.66 0.85 -37.70
C ARG A 41 11.34 -0.45 -38.10
N GLY A 42 10.98 -0.99 -39.26
CA GLY A 42 11.64 -2.17 -39.81
C GLY A 42 13.11 -1.90 -40.16
N GLU A 43 13.95 -2.92 -40.09
CA GLU A 43 15.33 -2.84 -40.55
C GLU A 43 15.36 -2.50 -42.05
N PRO A 44 16.33 -1.68 -42.50
CA PRO A 44 16.46 -1.38 -43.91
C PRO A 44 16.78 -2.65 -44.71
N GLY A 45 16.18 -2.77 -45.90
CA GLY A 45 16.47 -3.88 -46.81
C GLY A 45 17.95 -3.95 -47.17
N LYS A 46 18.51 -5.16 -47.20
CA LYS A 46 19.94 -5.37 -47.42
C LYS A 46 20.32 -5.02 -48.86
N VAL A 47 21.38 -4.23 -49.02
CA VAL A 47 21.91 -3.77 -50.31
C VAL A 47 23.32 -4.31 -50.51
N ARG A 48 23.58 -4.95 -51.65
CA ARG A 48 24.92 -5.41 -52.06
C ARG A 48 25.55 -4.38 -53.01
N LEU A 49 26.88 -4.25 -52.96
CA LEU A 49 27.66 -3.31 -53.79
C LEU A 49 27.30 -1.82 -53.61
N GLY A 50 26.53 -1.47 -52.58
CA GLY A 50 26.17 -0.09 -52.23
C GLY A 50 24.94 0.47 -52.94
N PHE A 51 24.50 -0.09 -54.07
CA PHE A 51 23.35 0.41 -54.83
C PHE A 51 22.35 -0.66 -55.31
N LEU A 52 22.70 -1.96 -55.29
CA LEU A 52 21.82 -3.03 -55.76
C LEU A 52 21.13 -3.75 -54.59
N PRO A 53 19.80 -3.77 -54.51
CA PRO A 53 19.09 -4.45 -53.43
C PRO A 53 19.29 -5.97 -53.51
N GLU A 54 19.28 -6.64 -52.36
CA GLU A 54 19.39 -8.10 -52.27
C GLU A 54 18.25 -8.81 -53.02
N GLU A 55 17.07 -8.18 -53.11
CA GLU A 55 15.94 -8.68 -53.89
C GLU A 55 16.30 -8.97 -55.36
N TRP A 56 17.18 -8.15 -55.96
CA TRP A 56 17.67 -8.40 -57.32
C TRP A 56 18.50 -9.67 -57.39
N PHE A 57 19.34 -9.92 -56.37
CA PHE A 57 20.13 -11.15 -56.32
C PHE A 57 19.25 -12.38 -56.07
N THR A 58 18.24 -12.26 -55.20
CA THR A 58 17.26 -13.33 -54.93
C THR A 58 16.48 -13.72 -56.19
N PHE A 59 16.09 -12.75 -57.01
CA PHE A 59 15.41 -12.99 -58.29
C PHE A 59 16.22 -13.91 -59.22
N PHE A 60 17.49 -13.57 -59.47
CA PHE A 60 18.39 -14.36 -60.31
C PHE A 60 18.84 -15.68 -59.67
N HIS A 61 18.83 -15.77 -58.35
CA HIS A 61 19.28 -16.97 -57.62
C HIS A 61 18.51 -18.22 -58.05
N SER A 62 17.20 -18.09 -58.26
CA SER A 62 16.33 -19.21 -58.68
C SER A 62 16.66 -19.80 -60.05
N LYS A 63 17.32 -19.04 -60.93
CA LYS A 63 17.59 -19.42 -62.34
C LYS A 63 19.06 -19.62 -62.65
N THR A 64 19.92 -18.80 -62.07
CA THR A 64 21.34 -18.66 -62.44
C THR A 64 22.28 -18.77 -61.24
N GLY A 65 21.73 -19.11 -60.06
CA GLY A 65 22.49 -19.22 -58.82
C GLY A 65 23.09 -17.89 -58.35
N VAL A 66 24.02 -17.97 -57.40
CA VAL A 66 24.66 -16.79 -56.78
C VAL A 66 25.55 -16.02 -57.77
N THR A 67 26.14 -16.70 -58.76
CA THR A 67 27.03 -16.08 -59.76
C THR A 67 26.28 -15.37 -60.88
N GLY A 68 24.99 -15.66 -61.06
CA GLY A 68 24.14 -15.07 -62.10
C GLY A 68 24.15 -13.54 -62.14
N PRO A 69 23.79 -12.85 -61.04
CA PRO A 69 23.81 -11.38 -60.99
C PRO A 69 25.16 -10.77 -61.33
N TYR A 70 26.25 -11.38 -60.86
CA TYR A 70 27.61 -10.85 -61.06
C TYR A 70 28.06 -11.03 -62.51
N THR A 71 27.81 -12.21 -63.09
CA THR A 71 28.13 -12.50 -64.50
C THR A 71 27.26 -11.68 -65.44
N PHE A 72 25.98 -11.45 -65.09
CA PHE A 72 25.09 -10.53 -65.80
C PHE A 72 25.61 -9.09 -65.75
N GLY A 73 26.05 -8.61 -64.58
CA GLY A 73 26.62 -7.27 -64.42
C GLY A 73 27.88 -7.07 -65.27
N VAL A 74 28.81 -8.03 -65.26
CA VAL A 74 30.02 -7.98 -66.11
C VAL A 74 29.65 -8.04 -67.58
N GLY A 75 28.77 -8.95 -67.98
CA GLY A 75 28.32 -9.09 -69.38
C GLY A 75 27.62 -7.84 -69.90
N LEU A 76 26.77 -7.21 -69.08
CA LEU A 76 26.10 -5.95 -69.40
C LEU A 76 27.10 -4.81 -69.54
N ALA A 77 28.08 -4.70 -68.63
CA ALA A 77 29.14 -3.69 -68.73
C ALA A 77 29.98 -3.87 -70.01
N THR A 78 30.42 -5.10 -70.32
CA THR A 78 31.17 -5.38 -71.55
C THR A 78 30.35 -5.09 -72.81
N TYR A 79 29.05 -5.39 -72.80
CA TYR A 79 28.13 -5.07 -73.90
C TYR A 79 28.00 -3.55 -74.11
N LEU A 80 27.80 -2.78 -73.04
CA LEU A 80 27.67 -1.32 -73.11
C LEU A 80 28.95 -0.66 -73.67
N CYS A 81 30.13 -1.14 -73.25
CA CYS A 81 31.41 -0.66 -73.79
C CYS A 81 31.62 -1.10 -75.24
N SER A 82 31.31 -2.35 -75.59
CA SER A 82 31.51 -2.89 -76.95
C SER A 82 30.58 -2.27 -78.00
N LYS A 83 29.39 -1.81 -77.59
CA LYS A 83 28.42 -1.14 -78.46
C LYS A 83 28.51 0.38 -78.42
N GLU A 84 29.51 0.94 -77.71
CA GLU A 84 29.70 2.38 -77.54
C GLU A 84 28.43 3.10 -77.02
N ILE A 85 27.52 2.37 -76.35
CA ILE A 85 26.38 2.95 -75.65
C ILE A 85 26.89 3.70 -74.41
N TYR A 86 27.98 3.20 -73.83
CA TYR A 86 28.74 3.87 -72.80
C TYR A 86 30.12 4.25 -73.35
N VAL A 87 30.25 5.49 -73.83
CA VAL A 87 31.49 6.02 -74.42
C VAL A 87 32.42 6.52 -73.31
N MET A 88 33.67 6.03 -73.29
CA MET A 88 34.69 6.47 -72.33
C MET A 88 35.33 7.80 -72.77
N GLU A 89 34.58 8.89 -72.63
CA GLU A 89 35.07 10.25 -72.90
C GLU A 89 35.99 10.77 -71.78
N HIS A 90 36.51 12.00 -71.94
CA HIS A 90 37.37 12.64 -70.95
C HIS A 90 36.72 12.74 -69.55
N GLU A 91 35.39 12.85 -69.47
CA GLU A 91 34.66 12.91 -68.19
C GLU A 91 34.61 11.57 -67.45
N TYR A 92 34.84 10.43 -68.13
CA TYR A 92 34.82 9.10 -67.52
C TYR A 92 35.83 8.96 -66.37
N TYR A 93 37.05 9.44 -66.57
CA TYR A 93 38.12 9.39 -65.56
C TYR A 93 37.81 10.29 -64.36
N THR A 94 37.16 11.43 -64.60
CA THR A 94 36.68 12.32 -63.54
C THR A 94 35.58 11.63 -62.73
N GLY A 95 34.62 10.97 -63.39
CA GLY A 95 33.58 10.18 -62.72
C GLY A 95 34.14 9.02 -61.89
N LEU A 96 35.16 8.32 -62.39
CA LEU A 96 35.81 7.22 -61.68
C LEU A 96 36.56 7.69 -60.43
N SER A 97 37.26 8.83 -60.50
CA SER A 97 37.93 9.41 -59.33
C SER A 97 36.93 9.91 -58.28
N LEU A 98 35.80 10.48 -58.69
CA LEU A 98 34.70 10.86 -57.79
C LEU A 98 34.07 9.63 -57.12
N LEU A 99 33.82 8.55 -57.87
CA LEU A 99 33.27 7.31 -57.33
C LEU A 99 34.17 6.73 -56.24
N VAL A 100 35.49 6.66 -56.50
CA VAL A 100 36.46 6.18 -55.50
C VAL A 100 36.45 7.07 -54.26
N MET A 101 36.41 8.39 -54.42
CA MET A 101 36.31 9.33 -53.30
C MET A 101 35.05 9.07 -52.46
N VAL A 102 33.89 8.91 -53.10
CA VAL A 102 32.61 8.64 -52.42
C VAL A 102 32.66 7.30 -51.67
N VAL A 103 33.23 6.26 -52.25
CA VAL A 103 33.36 4.94 -51.58
C VAL A 103 34.27 5.02 -50.37
N VAL A 104 35.40 5.73 -50.46
CA VAL A 104 36.31 5.91 -49.32
C VAL A 104 35.66 6.75 -48.23
N ALA A 105 34.98 7.85 -48.60
CA ALA A 105 34.26 8.69 -47.66
C ALA A 105 33.15 7.93 -46.93
N ALA A 106 32.33 7.17 -47.65
CA ALA A 106 31.26 6.35 -47.08
C ALA A 106 31.82 5.29 -46.10
N LYS A 107 32.93 4.63 -46.44
CA LYS A 107 33.55 3.63 -45.56
C LYS A 107 34.22 4.22 -44.32
N LYS A 108 34.81 5.41 -44.42
CA LYS A 108 35.55 6.05 -43.32
C LYS A 108 34.67 6.88 -42.40
N PHE A 109 33.78 7.70 -42.96
CA PHE A 109 32.90 8.59 -42.19
C PHE A 109 31.53 7.97 -41.87
N GLY A 110 31.09 6.97 -42.63
CA GLY A 110 29.81 6.30 -42.43
C GLY A 110 29.58 5.79 -41.01
N PRO A 111 30.50 4.99 -40.42
CA PRO A 111 30.31 4.46 -39.06
C PRO A 111 30.22 5.54 -37.99
N SER A 112 31.03 6.61 -38.11
CA SER A 112 31.02 7.72 -37.15
C SER A 112 29.72 8.53 -37.24
N LEU A 113 29.25 8.80 -38.45
CA LEU A 113 27.99 9.52 -38.68
C LEU A 113 26.78 8.69 -38.24
N ALA A 114 26.78 7.37 -38.50
CA ALA A 114 25.74 6.46 -38.05
C ALA A 114 25.66 6.45 -36.51
N ALA A 115 26.79 6.27 -35.82
CA ALA A 115 26.83 6.29 -34.37
C ALA A 115 26.35 7.63 -33.77
N TRP A 116 26.64 8.75 -34.43
CA TRP A 116 26.14 10.06 -34.00
C TRP A 116 24.62 10.20 -34.18
N LEU A 117 24.08 9.76 -35.32
CA LEU A 117 22.64 9.77 -35.59
C LEU A 117 21.89 8.83 -34.64
N ASP A 118 22.42 7.63 -34.39
CA ASP A 118 21.81 6.65 -33.49
C ASP A 118 21.74 7.19 -32.06
N LYS A 119 22.79 7.89 -31.61
CA LYS A 119 22.81 8.55 -30.30
C LYS A 119 21.76 9.64 -30.15
N GLU A 120 21.53 10.44 -31.18
CA GLU A 120 20.50 11.50 -31.17
C GLU A 120 19.09 10.91 -31.13
N VAL A 121 18.88 9.77 -31.81
CA VAL A 121 17.60 9.04 -31.73
C VAL A 121 17.41 8.45 -30.33
N GLU A 122 18.45 7.85 -29.76
CA GLU A 122 18.42 7.26 -28.42
C GLU A 122 18.14 8.31 -27.34
N THR A 123 18.71 9.52 -27.45
CA THR A 123 18.42 10.61 -26.48
C THR A 123 16.96 11.04 -26.55
N ILE A 124 16.41 11.24 -27.75
CA ILE A 124 15.00 11.59 -27.93
C ILE A 124 14.08 10.48 -27.40
N GLU A 125 14.39 9.22 -27.69
CA GLU A 125 13.61 8.07 -27.20
C GLU A 125 13.66 7.96 -25.67
N ASN A 126 14.84 8.14 -25.08
CA ASN A 126 15.01 8.12 -23.63
C ASN A 126 14.26 9.27 -22.95
N ASP A 127 14.31 10.49 -23.50
CA ASP A 127 13.59 11.64 -22.95
C ASP A 127 12.07 11.40 -22.96
N TRP A 128 11.53 10.83 -24.03
CA TRP A 128 10.10 10.49 -24.12
C TRP A 128 9.71 9.35 -23.18
N ASN A 129 10.54 8.31 -23.08
CA ASN A 129 10.31 7.19 -22.17
C ASN A 129 10.40 7.63 -20.70
N GLN A 130 11.34 8.51 -20.37
CA GLN A 130 11.48 9.11 -19.05
C GLN A 130 10.25 9.97 -18.72
N GLY A 131 9.84 10.88 -19.60
CA GLY A 131 8.65 11.70 -19.39
C GLY A 131 7.38 10.86 -19.16
N ARG A 132 7.23 9.75 -19.90
CA ARG A 132 6.14 8.78 -19.66
C ARG A 132 6.25 8.15 -18.27
N THR A 133 7.44 7.68 -17.89
CA THR A 133 7.67 7.02 -16.60
C THR A 133 7.43 7.96 -15.43
N ASP A 134 7.88 9.22 -15.54
CA ASP A 134 7.68 10.23 -14.50
C ASP A 134 6.20 10.64 -14.38
N THR A 135 5.48 10.69 -15.50
CA THR A 135 4.02 10.88 -15.50
C THR A 135 3.32 9.71 -14.79
N ILE A 136 3.72 8.47 -15.06
CA ILE A 136 3.15 7.30 -14.38
C ILE A 136 3.41 7.37 -12.88
N LYS A 137 4.65 7.63 -12.46
CA LYS A 137 5.02 7.76 -11.04
C LYS A 137 4.24 8.86 -10.33
N SER A 138 4.13 10.05 -10.93
CA SER A 138 3.37 11.16 -10.33
C SER A 138 1.89 10.84 -10.19
N LEU A 139 1.29 10.11 -11.14
CA LEU A 139 -0.09 9.64 -11.05
C LEU A 139 -0.25 8.57 -9.96
N GLU A 140 0.70 7.64 -9.85
CA GLU A 140 0.70 6.62 -8.78
C GLU A 140 0.80 7.26 -7.40
N GLU A 141 1.70 8.22 -7.21
CA GLU A 141 1.85 8.98 -5.97
C GLU A 141 0.58 9.76 -5.63
N ALA A 142 -0.05 10.41 -6.62
CA ALA A 142 -1.32 11.09 -6.44
C ALA A 142 -2.43 10.13 -5.98
N VAL A 143 -2.50 8.93 -6.57
CA VAL A 143 -3.47 7.89 -6.18
C VAL A 143 -3.22 7.40 -4.75
N GLU A 144 -1.97 7.22 -4.34
CA GLU A 144 -1.62 6.80 -2.97
C GLU A 144 -1.98 7.88 -1.94
N ASN A 145 -1.70 9.14 -2.26
CA ASN A 145 -2.07 10.28 -1.43
C ASN A 145 -3.59 10.39 -1.25
N GLU A 146 -4.37 10.21 -2.33
CA GLU A 146 -5.83 10.20 -2.30
C GLU A 146 -6.38 9.04 -1.45
N LYS A 147 -5.83 7.82 -1.60
CA LYS A 147 -6.20 6.68 -0.74
C LYS A 147 -5.96 6.98 0.73
N THR A 148 -4.82 7.60 1.05
CA THR A 148 -4.49 7.99 2.42
C THR A 148 -5.44 9.06 2.94
N ALA A 149 -5.84 10.03 2.11
CA ALA A 149 -6.84 11.05 2.46
C ALA A 149 -8.21 10.42 2.75
N GLN A 150 -8.66 9.47 1.92
CA GLN A 150 -9.91 8.72 2.14
C GLN A 150 -9.87 7.93 3.45
N TRP A 151 -8.75 7.25 3.74
CA TRP A 151 -8.57 6.53 5.01
C TRP A 151 -8.63 7.47 6.22
N ARG A 152 -7.99 8.65 6.13
CA ARG A 152 -8.08 9.67 7.19
C ARG A 152 -9.50 10.17 7.40
N ALA A 153 -10.27 10.37 6.33
CA ALA A 153 -11.66 10.79 6.43
C ALA A 153 -12.53 9.73 7.15
N GLN A 154 -12.35 8.45 6.83
CA GLN A 154 -12.99 7.34 7.55
C GLN A 154 -12.56 7.29 9.03
N GLY A 155 -11.28 7.54 9.31
CA GLY A 155 -10.77 7.61 10.68
C GLY A 155 -11.40 8.72 11.54
N GLN A 156 -11.82 9.84 10.94
CA GLN A 156 -12.51 10.90 11.67
C GLN A 156 -13.86 10.45 12.21
N GLU A 157 -14.61 9.65 11.45
CA GLU A 157 -15.89 9.10 11.90
C GLU A 157 -15.70 8.20 13.14
N LEU A 158 -14.72 7.29 13.07
CA LEU A 158 -14.35 6.42 14.19
C LEU A 158 -13.94 7.21 15.43
N LEU A 159 -13.16 8.30 15.25
CA LEU A 159 -12.75 9.16 16.35
C LEU A 159 -13.97 9.84 17.01
N ILE A 160 -14.95 10.29 16.23
CA ILE A 160 -16.19 10.87 16.76
C ILE A 160 -17.01 9.82 17.51
N GLN A 161 -17.12 8.60 16.97
CA GLN A 161 -17.81 7.49 17.63
C GLN A 161 -17.15 7.15 18.98
N ALA A 162 -15.82 6.98 19.00
CA ALA A 162 -15.06 6.72 20.22
C ALA A 162 -15.24 7.83 21.27
N LYS A 163 -15.29 9.11 20.86
CA LYS A 163 -15.56 10.23 21.77
C LYS A 163 -16.98 10.16 22.36
N LYS A 164 -17.99 9.83 21.56
CA LYS A 164 -19.37 9.65 22.04
C LYS A 164 -19.46 8.52 23.06
N GLU A 165 -18.85 7.37 22.75
CA GLU A 165 -18.82 6.23 23.65
C GLU A 165 -18.09 6.55 24.96
N ASN A 166 -16.96 7.27 24.89
CA ASN A 166 -16.23 7.66 26.10
C ASN A 166 -17.09 8.54 27.03
N VAL A 167 -17.82 9.51 26.47
CA VAL A 167 -18.73 10.37 27.26
C VAL A 167 -19.88 9.55 27.86
N LEU A 168 -20.45 8.61 27.11
CA LEU A 168 -21.49 7.71 27.63
C LEU A 168 -20.96 6.85 28.79
N LEU A 169 -19.77 6.27 28.65
CA LEU A 169 -19.13 5.49 29.70
C LEU A 169 -18.85 6.33 30.94
N GLN A 170 -18.40 7.58 30.79
CA GLN A 170 -18.21 8.50 31.92
C GLN A 170 -19.54 8.82 32.62
N LEU A 171 -20.61 9.04 31.86
CA LEU A 171 -21.94 9.31 32.40
C LEU A 171 -22.47 8.10 33.20
N GLU A 172 -22.33 6.90 32.64
CA GLU A 172 -22.71 5.65 33.31
C GLU A 172 -21.87 5.38 34.56
N ALA A 173 -20.56 5.65 34.51
CA ALA A 173 -19.68 5.51 35.66
C ALA A 173 -20.11 6.44 36.80
N ALA A 174 -20.36 7.72 36.50
CA ALA A 174 -20.83 8.69 37.49
C ALA A 174 -22.21 8.32 38.07
N TYR A 175 -23.11 7.76 37.25
CA TYR A 175 -24.40 7.26 37.72
C TYR A 175 -24.24 6.07 38.69
N ARG A 176 -23.41 5.08 38.33
CA ARG A 176 -23.14 3.91 39.19
C ARG A 176 -22.42 4.32 40.49
N GLU A 177 -21.51 5.28 40.42
CA GLU A 177 -20.83 5.84 41.59
C GLU A 177 -21.83 6.47 42.57
N ARG A 178 -22.77 7.29 42.08
CA ARG A 178 -23.83 7.90 42.90
C ARG A 178 -24.74 6.85 43.56
N LEU A 179 -25.11 5.81 42.83
CA LEU A 179 -25.89 4.68 43.39
C LEU A 179 -25.11 3.94 44.47
N MET A 180 -23.84 3.64 44.22
CA MET A 180 -22.98 2.93 45.17
C MET A 180 -22.71 3.76 46.43
N ASN A 181 -22.54 5.08 46.29
CA ASN A 181 -22.41 5.98 47.44
C ASN A 181 -23.68 5.92 48.32
N THR A 182 -24.85 6.02 47.71
CA THR A 182 -26.14 5.93 48.42
C THR A 182 -26.30 4.57 49.11
N TYR A 183 -25.99 3.49 48.41
CA TYR A 183 -26.02 2.13 48.96
C TYR A 183 -25.09 1.98 50.16
N ASN A 184 -23.85 2.45 50.06
CA ASN A 184 -22.86 2.39 51.14
C ASN A 184 -23.30 3.20 52.36
N GLU A 185 -23.90 4.39 52.17
CA GLU A 185 -24.42 5.19 53.28
C GLU A 185 -25.59 4.53 54.01
N VAL A 186 -26.52 3.91 53.26
CA VAL A 186 -27.63 3.15 53.86
C VAL A 186 -27.11 1.94 54.62
N LYS A 187 -26.20 1.17 54.00
CA LYS A 187 -25.55 0.04 54.64
C LYS A 187 -24.83 0.45 55.92
N ARG A 188 -24.05 1.55 55.89
CA ARG A 188 -23.35 2.07 57.06
C ARG A 188 -24.27 2.37 58.23
N ARG A 189 -25.48 2.89 57.98
CA ARG A 189 -26.49 3.13 59.01
C ARG A 189 -27.08 1.84 59.59
N LEU A 190 -27.35 0.85 58.74
CA LEU A 190 -27.83 -0.48 59.16
C LEU A 190 -26.77 -1.22 59.97
N ASP A 191 -25.53 -1.26 59.49
CA ASP A 191 -24.39 -1.87 60.17
C ASP A 191 -24.17 -1.21 61.54
N TYR A 192 -24.29 0.13 61.61
CA TYR A 192 -24.21 0.85 62.89
C TYR A 192 -25.31 0.44 63.88
N GLN A 193 -26.56 0.27 63.43
CA GLN A 193 -27.65 -0.18 64.29
C GLN A 193 -27.45 -1.62 64.78
N LEU A 194 -26.99 -2.50 63.90
CA LEU A 194 -26.68 -3.89 64.24
C LEU A 194 -25.55 -3.98 65.26
N GLU A 195 -24.46 -3.24 65.06
CA GLU A 195 -23.35 -3.17 66.00
C GLU A 195 -23.78 -2.58 67.35
N LYS A 196 -24.60 -1.52 67.35
CA LYS A 196 -25.16 -0.97 68.60
C LYS A 196 -25.94 -2.04 69.38
N SER A 197 -26.82 -2.79 68.70
CA SER A 197 -27.59 -3.87 69.32
C SER A 197 -26.69 -4.99 69.86
N ASN A 198 -25.66 -5.39 69.10
CA ASN A 198 -24.69 -6.38 69.52
C ASN A 198 -23.90 -5.92 70.76
N VAL A 199 -23.50 -4.64 70.82
CA VAL A 199 -22.81 -4.05 71.96
C VAL A 199 -23.72 -4.00 73.19
N GLU A 200 -24.97 -3.55 73.05
CA GLU A 200 -25.96 -3.53 74.14
C GLU A 200 -26.18 -4.93 74.71
N ARG A 201 -26.37 -5.95 73.85
CA ARG A 201 -26.52 -7.34 74.28
C ARG A 201 -25.28 -7.84 75.01
N ARG A 202 -24.08 -7.51 74.52
CA ARG A 202 -22.80 -7.89 75.15
C ARG A 202 -22.62 -7.21 76.51
N LEU A 203 -23.02 -5.95 76.64
CA LEU A 203 -22.91 -5.18 77.88
C LEU A 203 -23.93 -5.67 78.92
N ALA A 204 -25.17 -5.95 78.51
CA ALA A 204 -26.19 -6.57 79.35
C ALA A 204 -25.74 -7.96 79.84
N GLN A 205 -25.17 -8.78 78.95
CA GLN A 205 -24.63 -10.09 79.33
C GLN A 205 -23.48 -9.97 80.35
N LYS A 206 -22.53 -9.04 80.14
CA LYS A 206 -21.45 -8.79 81.10
C LYS A 206 -21.99 -8.34 82.46
N GLN A 207 -22.89 -7.35 82.46
CA GLN A 207 -23.51 -6.86 83.69
C GLN A 207 -24.28 -7.97 84.43
N MET A 208 -25.00 -8.83 83.70
CA MET A 208 -25.71 -9.97 84.26
C MET A 208 -24.73 -10.97 84.91
N VAL A 209 -23.65 -11.33 84.22
CA VAL A 209 -22.61 -12.23 84.75
C VAL A 209 -21.96 -11.62 86.00
N ASP A 210 -21.56 -10.35 85.95
CA ASP A 210 -20.94 -9.67 87.09
C ASP A 210 -21.90 -9.58 88.28
N TRP A 211 -23.20 -9.32 88.05
CA TRP A 211 -24.22 -9.30 89.10
C TRP A 211 -24.43 -10.68 89.72
N ILE A 212 -24.51 -11.74 88.91
CA ILE A 212 -24.63 -13.12 89.38
C ILE A 212 -23.39 -13.49 90.21
N VAL A 213 -22.18 -13.25 89.69
CA VAL A 213 -20.92 -13.53 90.38
C VAL A 213 -20.86 -12.78 91.70
N THR A 214 -21.18 -11.47 91.71
CA THR A 214 -21.17 -10.64 92.92
C THR A 214 -22.18 -11.10 93.96
N ASN A 215 -23.38 -11.55 93.56
CA ASN A 215 -24.37 -12.04 94.50
C ASN A 215 -24.04 -13.43 95.02
N VAL A 216 -23.50 -14.31 94.17
CA VAL A 216 -23.02 -15.63 94.60
C VAL A 216 -21.87 -15.47 95.59
N THR A 217 -20.88 -14.62 95.31
CA THR A 217 -19.77 -14.39 96.25
C THR A 217 -20.22 -13.75 97.56
N LYS A 218 -21.23 -12.87 97.54
CA LYS A 218 -21.83 -12.31 98.76
C LYS A 218 -22.68 -13.31 99.54
N ALA A 219 -23.35 -14.24 98.87
CA ALA A 219 -24.23 -15.23 99.49
C ALA A 219 -23.44 -16.39 100.12
N ILE A 220 -22.24 -16.69 99.63
CA ILE A 220 -21.33 -17.65 100.24
C ILE A 220 -20.89 -17.10 101.60
N THR A 221 -21.36 -17.75 102.67
CA THR A 221 -20.95 -17.44 104.04
C THR A 221 -19.63 -18.14 104.37
N PRO A 222 -18.78 -17.59 105.26
CA PRO A 222 -17.52 -18.23 105.65
C PRO A 222 -17.70 -19.66 106.21
N ASP A 223 -18.86 -19.94 106.79
CA ASP A 223 -19.21 -21.27 107.31
C ASP A 223 -19.57 -22.25 106.18
N GLN A 224 -20.19 -21.79 105.09
CA GLN A 224 -20.41 -22.61 103.89
C GLN A 224 -19.10 -22.91 103.15
N GLU A 225 -18.13 -22.00 103.15
CA GLU A 225 -16.80 -22.28 102.60
C GLU A 225 -16.11 -23.41 103.36
N LYS A 226 -16.15 -23.37 104.70
CA LYS A 226 -15.61 -24.46 105.54
C LYS A 226 -16.32 -25.79 105.28
N GLN A 227 -17.65 -25.80 105.24
CA GLN A 227 -18.41 -27.02 104.93
C GLN A 227 -18.12 -27.56 103.53
N THR A 228 -17.87 -26.68 102.55
CA THR A 228 -17.48 -27.09 101.20
C THR A 228 -16.07 -27.67 101.19
N LEU A 229 -15.12 -27.09 101.94
CA LEU A 229 -13.78 -27.66 102.11
C LEU A 229 -13.83 -29.02 102.80
N ASP A 230 -14.63 -29.17 103.86
CA ASP A 230 -14.83 -30.45 104.55
C ASP A 230 -15.44 -31.50 103.60
N ARG A 231 -16.38 -31.08 102.74
CA ARG A 231 -16.94 -31.95 101.71
C ARG A 231 -15.93 -32.32 100.63
N CYS A 232 -15.07 -31.40 100.20
CA CYS A 232 -13.95 -31.71 99.30
C CYS A 232 -12.95 -32.68 99.93
N ILE A 233 -12.66 -32.54 101.24
CA ILE A 233 -11.84 -33.49 101.98
C ILE A 233 -12.52 -34.86 102.04
N ALA A 234 -13.83 -34.90 102.28
CA ALA A 234 -14.60 -36.15 102.26
C ALA A 234 -14.63 -36.79 100.86
N ASP A 235 -14.79 -36.02 99.79
CA ASP A 235 -14.78 -36.51 98.41
C ASP A 235 -13.38 -37.00 97.99
N LEU A 236 -12.31 -36.30 98.41
CA LEU A 236 -10.93 -36.76 98.24
C LEU A 236 -10.64 -38.02 99.06
N ALA A 237 -11.15 -38.13 100.29
CA ALA A 237 -11.03 -39.33 101.10
C ALA A 237 -11.79 -40.50 100.47
N ALA A 238 -12.97 -40.26 99.89
CA ALA A 238 -13.75 -41.27 99.16
C ALA A 238 -13.05 -41.70 97.86
N LEU A 239 -12.41 -40.78 97.13
CA LEU A 239 -11.59 -41.08 95.96
C LEU A 239 -10.29 -41.80 96.32
N ALA A 240 -9.66 -41.46 97.46
CA ALA A 240 -8.46 -42.14 97.96
C ALA A 240 -8.76 -43.55 98.51
N ALA A 241 -9.95 -43.75 99.08
CA ALA A 241 -10.45 -45.06 99.48
C ALA A 241 -10.90 -45.92 98.28
N ARG A 242 -11.18 -45.30 97.13
CA ARG A 242 -11.30 -45.99 95.83
C ARG A 242 -9.90 -46.25 95.26
N LYS A 243 -9.22 -47.22 95.85
CA LYS A 243 -8.18 -47.99 95.17
C LYS A 243 -8.62 -49.44 95.08
#